data_AF-A0A8T4EVT1-F1
#
_entry.id   AF-A0A8T4EVT1-F1
#
_cell.length_a   1.000
_cell.length_b   1.000
_cell.length_c   1.000
_cell.angle_alpha   90.00
_cell.angle_beta   90.00
_cell.angle_gamma   90.00
#
_symmetry.space_group_name_H-M   'P 1'
#
loop_
_entity.id
_entity.type
_entity.pdbx_description
1 polymer ?
#
loop_
_entity_poly.entity_id
_entity_poly.type
_entity_poly.pdbx_seq_one_letter_code
_entity_poly.pdbx_strand_id
1 'polypeptide(L)'
;SMHIPLFSGGYDLFEKEFDIGGRKVIAEIEFEKYPPGKYRKDFLELVKEQSKKRIDRALQIRKQSFIAAAKMPPYSEFKKITEGIFIKTLQQVLSANPSLIIEQEENEKKVPFEIRFSIEMSDDQYFLYDWKTSELHHVYAMFNGFWILQTIVLPYIAMTKKEYEAARSHRWWTRNLKFHENQAREYIITTFVTHRDYMNKKYRDEDEARARFWQLSKRSKVMRRENYAMFFLYLTFEELRYLGLPMFAGVVHRPKIEFRPKKIAEFREKLKALIKMRTIDEAKAYFDDEVSVVNPNGTEYIGLIMTFTIALAVAKEEGVLKNISAGNGRKALRADYIATIMSQSDRFWVSNLPEQVYKKTFEIVSGKKYREFIDLYEWACDQLKIKMGHRAVTRALFDELKKESTGFYKRHERKEISRRKYAPPEYS
;
A
#
# COMPACT_ATOMS: atom_id res chain seq x y z
N SER A 1 36.58 -1.92 9.26
CA SER A 1 35.84 -3.07 9.82
C SER A 1 35.20 -3.82 8.67
N MET A 2 35.20 -5.15 8.74
CA MET A 2 34.95 -6.09 7.63
C MET A 2 33.66 -5.78 6.84
N HIS A 3 33.80 -5.57 5.52
CA HIS A 3 32.71 -5.79 4.58
C HIS A 3 32.41 -7.28 4.56
N ILE A 4 31.33 -7.69 5.22
CA ILE A 4 30.74 -9.00 5.02
C ILE A 4 30.02 -8.92 3.67
N PRO A 5 30.42 -9.70 2.64
CA PRO A 5 29.65 -9.80 1.43
C PRO A 5 28.35 -10.54 1.80
N LEU A 6 27.22 -9.83 1.74
CA LEU A 6 25.91 -10.45 1.86
C LEU A 6 25.73 -11.38 0.64
N PHE A 7 25.84 -12.69 0.91
CA PHE A 7 25.27 -13.79 0.13
C PHE A 7 25.50 -13.78 -1.40
N SER A 8 26.63 -14.34 -1.84
CA SER A 8 26.82 -14.86 -3.20
C SER A 8 26.12 -16.22 -3.42
N GLY A 9 24.83 -16.31 -3.07
CA GLY A 9 23.94 -17.36 -3.55
C GLY A 9 23.58 -17.08 -5.01
N GLY A 10 23.45 -18.10 -5.85
CA GLY A 10 23.18 -17.96 -7.29
C GLY A 10 21.79 -17.39 -7.62
N TYR A 11 21.53 -16.14 -7.25
CA TYR A 11 20.33 -15.40 -7.59
C TYR A 11 20.42 -14.90 -9.04
N ASP A 12 19.34 -15.08 -9.80
CA ASP A 12 19.21 -14.53 -11.16
C ASP A 12 18.90 -13.03 -11.05
N LEU A 13 19.92 -12.27 -10.62
CA LEU A 13 19.90 -10.84 -10.33
C LEU A 13 20.77 -10.10 -11.33
N PHE A 14 20.21 -9.07 -11.95
CA PHE A 14 20.95 -8.11 -12.76
C PHE A 14 21.09 -6.81 -11.97
N GLU A 15 22.31 -6.28 -11.86
CA GLU A 15 22.60 -5.02 -11.18
C GLU A 15 23.28 -4.04 -12.15
N LYS A 16 22.84 -2.78 -12.13
CA LYS A 16 23.43 -1.71 -12.91
C LYS A 16 23.50 -0.40 -12.14
N GLU A 17 24.72 0.08 -11.98
CA GLU A 17 25.02 1.42 -11.47
C GLU A 17 25.07 2.46 -12.60
N PHE A 18 24.51 3.65 -12.36
CA PHE A 18 24.66 4.82 -13.22
C PHE A 18 24.49 6.14 -12.44
N ASP A 19 24.99 7.24 -13.02
CA ASP A 19 24.90 8.59 -12.43
C ASP A 19 23.80 9.42 -13.11
N ILE A 20 22.99 10.13 -12.31
CA ILE A 20 21.98 11.08 -12.78
C ILE A 20 22.20 12.44 -12.11
N GLY A 21 23.03 13.27 -12.73
CA GLY A 21 23.27 14.65 -12.27
C GLY A 21 24.06 14.70 -10.96
N GLY A 22 25.11 13.88 -10.85
CA GLY A 22 25.96 13.78 -9.66
C GLY A 22 25.40 12.89 -8.55
N ARG A 23 24.31 12.17 -8.85
CA ARG A 23 23.64 11.25 -7.93
C ARG A 23 23.81 9.82 -8.40
N LYS A 24 24.33 8.99 -7.50
CA LYS A 24 24.55 7.57 -7.72
C LYS A 24 23.21 6.83 -7.63
N VAL A 25 22.86 6.11 -8.68
CA VAL A 25 21.66 5.26 -8.76
C VAL A 25 22.09 3.81 -9.01
N ILE A 26 21.53 2.89 -8.24
CA ILE A 26 21.72 1.44 -8.42
C ILE A 26 20.38 0.85 -8.81
N ALA A 27 20.34 0.17 -9.95
CA ALA A 27 19.14 -0.51 -10.43
C ALA A 27 19.35 -2.02 -10.44
N GLU A 28 18.45 -2.73 -9.79
CA GLU A 28 18.45 -4.18 -9.62
C GLU A 28 17.21 -4.77 -10.30
N ILE A 29 17.37 -5.86 -11.04
CA ILE A 29 16.27 -6.61 -11.67
C ILE A 29 16.39 -8.06 -11.24
N GLU A 30 15.39 -8.54 -10.51
CA GLU A 30 15.31 -9.90 -10.01
C GLU A 30 14.41 -10.76 -10.92
N PHE A 31 14.96 -11.86 -11.42
CA PHE A 31 14.23 -12.84 -12.22
C PHE A 31 13.87 -14.11 -11.45
N GLU A 32 14.30 -14.23 -10.19
CA GLU A 32 14.12 -15.44 -9.35
C GLU A 32 12.65 -15.89 -9.29
N LYS A 33 11.73 -14.93 -9.18
CA LYS A 33 10.28 -15.18 -9.11
C LYS A 33 9.62 -15.46 -10.45
N TYR A 34 10.36 -15.43 -11.57
CA TYR A 34 9.86 -15.76 -12.90
C TYR A 34 10.80 -16.74 -13.64
N PRO A 35 10.98 -17.97 -13.10
CA PRO A 35 12.00 -18.91 -13.56
C PRO A 35 11.74 -19.45 -14.99
N PRO A 36 12.75 -20.07 -15.65
CA PRO A 36 12.64 -20.59 -17.01
C PRO A 36 11.42 -21.51 -17.25
N GLY A 37 11.07 -22.33 -16.25
CA GLY A 37 9.91 -23.23 -16.33
C GLY A 37 8.58 -22.49 -16.44
N LYS A 38 8.44 -21.37 -15.73
CA LYS A 38 7.26 -20.50 -15.83
C LYS A 38 7.25 -19.74 -17.13
N TYR A 39 8.36 -19.11 -17.50
CA TYR A 39 8.52 -18.42 -18.77
C TYR A 39 8.04 -19.30 -19.95
N ARG A 40 8.44 -20.58 -19.93
CA ARG A 40 8.00 -21.57 -20.92
C ARG A 40 6.49 -21.83 -20.86
N LYS A 41 5.91 -22.01 -19.67
CA LYS A 41 4.47 -22.21 -19.50
C LYS A 41 3.67 -21.04 -20.06
N ASP A 42 4.10 -19.82 -19.74
CA ASP A 42 3.45 -18.57 -20.13
C ASP A 42 3.54 -18.33 -21.65
N PHE A 43 4.69 -18.65 -22.25
CA PHE A 43 4.82 -18.66 -23.70
C PHE A 43 3.84 -19.65 -24.36
N LEU A 44 3.75 -20.88 -23.86
CA LEU A 44 2.84 -21.90 -24.40
C LEU A 44 1.37 -21.51 -24.24
N GLU A 45 1.01 -20.90 -23.12
CA GLU A 45 -0.32 -20.36 -22.87
C GLU A 45 -0.66 -19.25 -23.86
N LEU A 46 0.25 -18.30 -24.07
CA LEU A 46 0.09 -17.23 -25.05
C LEU A 46 -0.13 -17.80 -26.47
N VAL A 47 0.67 -18.78 -26.90
CA VAL A 47 0.51 -19.43 -28.21
C VAL A 47 -0.87 -20.10 -28.32
N LYS A 48 -1.30 -20.82 -27.27
CA LYS A 48 -2.60 -21.50 -27.21
C LYS A 48 -3.76 -20.49 -27.27
N GLU A 49 -3.69 -19.38 -26.55
CA GLU A 49 -4.72 -18.34 -26.59
C GLU A 49 -4.83 -17.68 -27.97
N GLN A 50 -3.69 -17.38 -28.61
CA GLN A 50 -3.67 -16.79 -29.95
C GLN A 50 -4.22 -17.76 -31.00
N SER A 51 -4.01 -19.08 -30.86
CA SER A 51 -4.59 -20.08 -31.77
C SER A 51 -6.12 -20.22 -31.68
N LYS A 52 -6.74 -19.78 -30.57
CA LYS A 52 -8.19 -19.92 -30.32
C LYS A 52 -9.02 -18.76 -30.85
N LYS A 53 -8.44 -17.59 -31.12
CA LYS A 53 -9.17 -16.40 -31.59
C LYS A 53 -9.44 -16.49 -33.09
N ARG A 54 -10.70 -16.78 -33.46
CA ARG A 54 -11.21 -16.71 -34.85
C ARG A 54 -11.67 -15.26 -35.16
N ILE A 55 -11.04 -14.64 -36.16
CA ILE A 55 -11.51 -13.52 -37.03
C ILE A 55 -11.50 -12.09 -36.43
N ASP A 56 -10.62 -11.18 -36.93
CA ASP A 56 -11.01 -10.12 -37.89
C ASP A 56 -9.81 -9.55 -38.69
N ARG A 57 -10.04 -9.26 -39.98
CA ARG A 57 -9.01 -9.29 -41.05
C ARG A 57 -8.45 -7.91 -41.42
N ALA A 58 -7.30 -7.53 -40.87
CA ALA A 58 -6.21 -6.82 -41.61
C ALA A 58 -5.02 -6.48 -40.71
N LEU A 59 -5.26 -5.87 -39.54
CA LEU A 59 -4.18 -5.44 -38.62
C LEU A 59 -3.76 -6.53 -37.63
N GLN A 60 -4.66 -7.42 -37.25
CA GLN A 60 -4.39 -8.52 -36.32
C GLN A 60 -3.64 -9.69 -36.98
N ILE A 61 -3.84 -9.88 -38.29
CA ILE A 61 -3.27 -11.01 -39.05
C ILE A 61 -1.74 -11.04 -38.96
N ARG A 62 -1.05 -9.89 -38.99
CA ARG A 62 0.43 -9.84 -38.92
C ARG A 62 1.01 -9.96 -37.50
N LYS A 63 0.31 -9.44 -36.47
CA LYS A 63 0.73 -9.63 -35.06
C LYS A 63 0.51 -11.06 -34.57
N GLN A 64 -0.56 -11.72 -35.03
CA GLN A 64 -0.95 -13.06 -34.57
C GLN A 64 -0.31 -14.20 -35.36
N SER A 65 -0.07 -14.03 -36.66
CA SER A 65 0.67 -15.05 -37.44
C SER A 65 2.11 -15.22 -36.96
N PHE A 66 2.72 -14.15 -36.42
CA PHE A 66 4.09 -14.19 -35.94
C PHE A 66 4.23 -14.94 -34.61
N ILE A 67 3.40 -14.66 -33.60
CA ILE A 67 3.51 -15.33 -32.28
C ILE A 67 3.16 -16.82 -32.39
N ALA A 68 2.20 -17.18 -33.25
CA ALA A 68 1.87 -18.58 -33.52
C ALA A 68 2.97 -19.33 -34.30
N ALA A 69 3.81 -18.63 -35.07
CA ALA A 69 4.94 -19.18 -35.82
C ALA A 69 6.31 -18.97 -35.13
N ALA A 70 6.35 -18.18 -34.05
CA ALA A 70 7.59 -17.79 -33.38
C ALA A 70 8.16 -18.98 -32.60
N LYS A 71 9.45 -19.24 -32.82
CA LYS A 71 10.21 -20.11 -31.94
C LYS A 71 10.31 -19.44 -30.56
N MET A 72 10.03 -20.19 -29.50
CA MET A 72 10.20 -19.68 -28.12
C MET A 72 11.62 -19.13 -27.95
N PRO A 73 11.78 -17.86 -27.57
CA PRO A 73 13.09 -17.32 -27.29
C PRO A 73 13.78 -18.07 -26.16
N PRO A 74 15.13 -18.17 -26.19
CA PRO A 74 15.88 -18.54 -25.01
C PRO A 74 15.56 -17.60 -23.84
N TYR A 75 15.44 -18.15 -22.64
CA TYR A 75 15.19 -17.35 -21.44
C TYR A 75 16.29 -16.30 -21.19
N SER A 76 17.53 -16.59 -21.56
CA SER A 76 18.64 -15.63 -21.54
C SER A 76 18.39 -14.42 -22.44
N GLU A 77 17.71 -14.59 -23.56
CA GLU A 77 17.35 -13.50 -24.46
C GLU A 77 16.21 -12.66 -23.88
N PHE A 78 15.22 -13.29 -23.23
CA PHE A 78 14.19 -12.58 -22.47
C PHE A 78 14.79 -11.67 -21.40
N LYS A 79 15.74 -12.18 -20.59
CA LYS A 79 16.41 -11.40 -19.55
C LYS A 79 17.15 -10.20 -20.14
N LYS A 80 18.02 -10.45 -21.13
CA LYS A 80 18.82 -9.42 -21.80
C LYS A 80 17.97 -8.29 -22.39
N ILE A 81 16.84 -8.61 -23.01
CA ILE A 81 15.93 -7.61 -23.60
C ILE A 81 15.23 -6.81 -22.50
N THR A 82 14.76 -7.50 -21.46
CA THR A 82 14.10 -6.87 -20.30
C THR A 82 15.04 -5.90 -19.61
N GLU A 83 16.26 -6.35 -19.28
CA GLU A 83 17.34 -5.53 -18.68
C GLU A 83 17.61 -4.27 -19.52
N GLY A 84 17.86 -4.44 -20.82
CA GLY A 84 18.21 -3.32 -21.69
C GLY A 84 17.11 -2.27 -21.80
N ILE A 85 15.86 -2.69 -21.89
CA ILE A 85 14.72 -1.76 -21.98
C ILE A 85 14.48 -1.07 -20.65
N PHE A 86 14.45 -1.81 -19.54
CA PHE A 86 14.17 -1.24 -18.22
C PHE A 86 15.24 -0.23 -17.82
N ILE A 87 16.53 -0.56 -17.96
CA ILE A 87 17.62 0.38 -17.63
C ILE A 87 17.56 1.64 -18.48
N LYS A 88 17.36 1.48 -19.79
CA LYS A 88 17.28 2.63 -20.70
C LYS A 88 16.09 3.53 -20.36
N THR A 89 14.92 2.95 -20.12
CA THR A 89 13.73 3.72 -19.75
C THR A 89 13.90 4.38 -18.39
N LEU A 90 14.50 3.68 -17.42
CA LEU A 90 14.76 4.22 -16.10
C LEU A 90 15.70 5.43 -16.16
N GLN A 91 16.82 5.32 -16.87
CA GLN A 91 17.73 6.43 -17.10
C GLN A 91 17.00 7.62 -17.73
N GLN A 92 16.20 7.41 -18.78
CA GLN A 92 15.43 8.48 -19.41
C GLN A 92 14.45 9.15 -18.45
N VAL A 93 13.73 8.38 -17.62
CA VAL A 93 12.77 8.91 -16.66
C VAL A 93 13.47 9.75 -15.60
N LEU A 94 14.54 9.23 -15.01
CA LEU A 94 15.27 9.89 -13.92
C LEU A 94 16.04 11.11 -14.43
N SER A 95 16.66 11.04 -15.60
CA SER A 95 17.29 12.21 -16.22
C SER A 95 16.28 13.31 -16.54
N ALA A 96 15.07 12.95 -16.98
CA ALA A 96 14.01 13.93 -17.25
C ALA A 96 13.35 14.47 -15.97
N ASN A 97 13.40 13.72 -14.87
CA ASN A 97 12.79 14.08 -13.60
C ASN A 97 13.76 13.86 -12.44
N PRO A 98 14.84 14.67 -12.33
CA PRO A 98 15.88 14.43 -11.34
C PRO A 98 15.35 14.59 -9.90
N SER A 99 14.23 15.28 -9.68
CA SER A 99 13.59 15.42 -8.36
C SER A 99 12.96 14.12 -7.82
N LEU A 100 12.93 13.04 -8.61
CA LEU A 100 12.49 11.72 -8.15
C LEU A 100 13.58 10.97 -7.38
N ILE A 101 14.84 11.39 -7.52
CA ILE A 101 15.97 10.81 -6.78
C ILE A 101 16.09 11.55 -5.47
N ILE A 102 15.78 10.86 -4.37
CA ILE A 102 15.86 11.41 -3.02
C ILE A 102 17.27 11.17 -2.50
N GLU A 103 18.02 12.24 -2.22
CA GLU A 103 19.35 12.15 -1.61
C GLU A 103 19.23 12.11 -0.09
N GLN A 104 20.02 11.23 0.53
CA GLN A 104 20.25 11.22 1.97
C GLN A 104 21.76 11.19 2.24
N GLU A 105 22.19 11.98 3.21
CA GLU A 105 23.53 11.91 3.77
C GLU A 105 23.47 11.16 5.10
N GLU A 106 24.17 10.03 5.19
CA GLU A 106 24.37 9.30 6.44
C GLU A 106 25.85 9.36 6.81
N ASN A 107 26.16 9.92 7.98
CA ASN A 107 27.54 10.05 8.47
C ASN A 107 28.49 10.67 7.43
N GLU A 108 28.06 11.78 6.79
CA GLU A 108 28.79 12.50 5.72
C GLU A 108 29.02 11.69 4.43
N LYS A 109 28.37 10.53 4.28
CA LYS A 109 28.38 9.73 3.05
C LYS A 109 27.03 9.82 2.36
N LYS A 110 27.07 10.14 1.06
CA LYS A 110 25.89 10.06 0.20
C LYS A 110 25.47 8.60 0.01
N VAL A 111 24.26 8.27 0.42
CA VAL A 111 23.67 6.95 0.21
C VAL A 111 23.19 6.86 -1.25
N PRO A 112 23.53 5.79 -2.00
CA PRO A 112 23.01 5.61 -3.36
C PRO A 112 21.50 5.44 -3.34
N PHE A 113 20.84 5.89 -4.41
CA PHE A 113 19.42 5.66 -4.60
C PHE A 113 19.23 4.31 -5.31
N GLU A 114 18.67 3.35 -4.60
CA GLU A 114 18.52 1.97 -5.04
C GLU A 114 17.11 1.71 -5.54
N ILE A 115 16.99 1.00 -6.67
CA ILE A 115 15.72 0.70 -7.32
C ILE A 115 15.72 -0.78 -7.67
N ARG A 116 14.81 -1.53 -7.09
CA ARG A 116 14.68 -2.97 -7.28
C ARG A 116 13.39 -3.31 -8.00
N PHE A 117 13.52 -3.99 -9.13
CA PHE A 117 12.43 -4.51 -9.93
C PHE A 117 12.36 -6.03 -9.84
N SER A 118 11.29 -6.55 -9.26
CA SER A 118 11.06 -8.00 -9.19
C SER A 118 10.13 -8.43 -10.32
N ILE A 119 10.56 -9.41 -11.13
CA ILE A 119 9.72 -9.98 -12.18
C ILE A 119 8.97 -11.18 -11.59
N GLU A 120 7.65 -11.06 -11.46
CA GLU A 120 6.84 -12.01 -10.67
C GLU A 120 5.83 -12.83 -11.47
N MET A 121 5.41 -13.92 -10.83
CA MET A 121 4.41 -14.90 -11.27
C MET A 121 2.98 -14.54 -10.81
N SER A 122 2.38 -13.59 -11.54
CA SER A 122 0.94 -13.25 -11.60
C SER A 122 0.19 -12.71 -10.37
N ASP A 123 -0.50 -11.59 -10.61
CA ASP A 123 -1.93 -11.32 -10.35
C ASP A 123 -2.47 -10.55 -11.59
N ASP A 124 -3.77 -10.20 -11.67
CA ASP A 124 -4.43 -9.43 -12.77
C ASP A 124 -3.80 -8.05 -13.07
N GLN A 125 -2.71 -7.70 -12.40
CA GLN A 125 -2.05 -6.42 -12.46
C GLN A 125 -0.76 -6.53 -13.29
N TYR A 126 -0.55 -5.55 -14.17
CA TYR A 126 0.66 -5.47 -15.00
C TYR A 126 1.89 -5.04 -14.20
N PHE A 127 1.66 -4.32 -13.09
CA PHE A 127 2.64 -3.64 -12.29
C PHE A 127 2.10 -3.41 -10.87
N LEU A 128 2.98 -3.50 -9.87
CA LEU A 128 2.66 -3.19 -8.47
C LEU A 128 3.85 -2.49 -7.79
N TYR A 129 3.62 -1.31 -7.21
CA TYR A 129 4.58 -0.66 -6.33
C TYR A 129 4.49 -1.26 -4.92
N ASP A 130 5.62 -1.74 -4.38
CA ASP A 130 5.66 -2.32 -3.03
C ASP A 130 6.02 -1.26 -2.00
N TRP A 131 5.01 -0.59 -1.48
CA TRP A 131 5.20 0.42 -0.45
C TRP A 131 5.68 -0.16 0.89
N LYS A 132 5.57 -1.48 1.14
CA LYS A 132 6.02 -2.12 2.40
C LYS A 132 7.52 -2.23 2.46
N THR A 133 8.11 -2.63 1.34
CA THR A 133 9.55 -2.88 1.22
C THR A 133 10.30 -1.63 0.78
N SER A 134 9.59 -0.65 0.21
CA SER A 134 10.21 0.60 -0.24
C SER A 134 10.52 1.55 0.93
N GLU A 135 11.72 2.10 0.93
CA GLU A 135 12.20 3.11 1.87
C GLU A 135 12.65 4.37 1.13
N LEU A 136 13.08 5.41 1.84
CA LEU A 136 13.38 6.73 1.27
C LEU A 136 14.32 6.69 0.06
N HIS A 137 15.32 5.83 0.11
CA HIS A 137 16.34 5.67 -0.91
C HIS A 137 16.28 4.29 -1.58
N HIS A 138 15.24 3.50 -1.31
CA HIS A 138 15.00 2.17 -1.87
C HIS A 138 13.62 2.08 -2.47
N VAL A 139 13.52 2.00 -3.79
CA VAL A 139 12.24 1.80 -4.48
C VAL A 139 12.11 0.35 -4.89
N TYR A 140 11.12 -0.35 -4.34
CA TYR A 140 10.78 -1.71 -4.74
C TYR A 140 9.51 -1.74 -5.58
N ALA A 141 9.57 -2.39 -6.74
CA ALA A 141 8.41 -2.59 -7.57
C ALA A 141 8.38 -3.95 -8.27
N MET A 142 7.19 -4.45 -8.54
CA MET A 142 6.96 -5.76 -9.14
C MET A 142 6.35 -5.59 -10.53
N PHE A 143 6.86 -6.36 -11.50
CA PHE A 143 6.34 -6.40 -12.86
C PHE A 143 5.89 -7.81 -13.22
N ASN A 144 4.80 -7.87 -13.97
CA ASN A 144 4.26 -9.14 -14.44
C ASN A 144 5.10 -9.69 -15.59
N GLY A 145 5.74 -10.85 -15.37
CA GLY A 145 6.60 -11.49 -16.37
C GLY A 145 5.86 -11.92 -17.65
N PHE A 146 4.58 -12.30 -17.56
CA PHE A 146 3.74 -12.62 -18.71
C PHE A 146 3.50 -11.37 -19.56
N TRP A 147 3.23 -10.22 -18.93
CA TRP A 147 3.06 -8.94 -19.62
C TRP A 147 4.34 -8.50 -20.33
N ILE A 148 5.50 -8.60 -19.67
CA ILE A 148 6.80 -8.30 -20.28
C ILE A 148 7.04 -9.19 -21.49
N LEU A 149 6.78 -10.49 -21.36
CA LEU A 149 6.91 -11.45 -22.46
C LEU A 149 6.06 -11.05 -23.66
N GLN A 150 4.76 -10.82 -23.43
CA GLN A 150 3.78 -10.53 -24.47
C GLN A 150 3.99 -9.16 -25.13
N THR A 151 4.33 -8.14 -24.33
CA THR A 151 4.25 -6.74 -24.73
C THR A 151 5.61 -6.16 -25.14
N ILE A 152 6.69 -6.74 -24.62
CA ILE A 152 8.04 -6.21 -24.79
C ILE A 152 8.90 -7.22 -25.55
N VAL A 153 9.09 -8.42 -25.01
CA VAL A 153 10.13 -9.36 -25.48
C VAL A 153 9.76 -10.00 -26.81
N LEU A 154 8.57 -10.59 -26.94
CA LEU A 154 8.17 -11.20 -28.22
C LEU A 154 8.11 -10.18 -29.36
N PRO A 155 7.55 -8.97 -29.17
CA PRO A 155 7.65 -7.92 -30.18
C PRO A 155 9.08 -7.55 -30.54
N TYR A 156 10.02 -7.50 -29.58
CA TYR A 156 11.42 -7.18 -29.83
C TYR A 156 12.11 -8.26 -30.70
N ILE A 157 11.91 -9.53 -30.36
CA ILE A 157 12.55 -10.67 -31.05
C ILE A 157 11.96 -10.90 -32.42
N ALA A 158 10.66 -10.59 -32.58
CA ALA A 158 9.99 -10.67 -33.86
C ALA A 158 10.60 -9.79 -34.95
N MET A 159 11.42 -8.83 -34.54
CA MET A 159 12.01 -7.82 -35.40
C MET A 159 13.52 -8.11 -35.52
N THR A 160 13.92 -8.98 -36.45
CA THR A 160 15.34 -9.24 -36.67
C THR A 160 16.09 -7.95 -37.09
N LYS A 161 17.38 -7.84 -36.74
CA LYS A 161 18.24 -6.65 -36.93
C LYS A 161 18.19 -6.03 -38.34
N LYS A 162 17.93 -6.83 -39.38
CA LYS A 162 17.85 -6.40 -40.79
C LYS A 162 16.51 -5.73 -41.18
N GLU A 163 15.41 -6.11 -40.54
CA GLU A 163 14.07 -5.53 -40.83
C GLU A 163 13.84 -4.22 -40.05
N TYR A 164 14.53 -4.07 -38.91
CA TYR A 164 14.56 -2.86 -38.09
C TYR A 164 15.08 -1.62 -38.86
N GLU A 165 16.11 -1.80 -39.69
CA GLU A 165 16.69 -0.72 -40.51
C GLU A 165 15.78 -0.33 -41.69
N ALA A 166 15.10 -1.31 -42.30
CA ALA A 166 14.12 -1.06 -43.37
C ALA A 166 12.81 -0.42 -42.84
N ALA A 167 12.34 -0.83 -41.66
CA ALA A 167 11.12 -0.34 -41.02
C ALA A 167 11.25 1.06 -40.39
N ARG A 168 12.46 1.63 -40.31
CA ARG A 168 12.70 3.02 -39.90
C ARG A 168 11.93 4.04 -40.78
N SER A 169 11.52 3.62 -41.98
CA SER A 169 10.69 4.39 -42.93
C SER A 169 9.18 4.36 -42.64
N HIS A 170 8.67 3.48 -41.77
CA HIS A 170 7.24 3.36 -41.48
C HIS A 170 6.86 3.98 -40.12
N ARG A 171 6.29 5.19 -40.17
CA ARG A 171 5.77 5.99 -39.04
C ARG A 171 4.90 5.22 -38.03
N TRP A 172 4.26 4.13 -38.45
CA TRP A 172 3.40 3.29 -37.60
C TRP A 172 4.20 2.43 -36.59
N TRP A 173 5.42 2.01 -36.94
CA TRP A 173 6.25 1.15 -36.08
C TRP A 173 6.94 1.93 -34.97
N THR A 174 7.49 3.10 -35.30
CA THR A 174 7.98 4.06 -34.30
C THR A 174 6.89 4.41 -33.29
N ARG A 175 5.60 4.41 -33.69
CA ARG A 175 4.48 4.65 -32.78
C ARG A 175 4.19 3.47 -31.86
N ASN A 176 4.28 2.21 -32.30
CA ASN A 176 3.99 1.05 -31.43
C ASN A 176 5.10 0.74 -30.41
N LEU A 177 6.37 0.80 -30.82
CA LEU A 177 7.48 0.65 -29.86
C LEU A 177 7.51 1.83 -28.89
N LYS A 178 7.35 3.07 -29.38
CA LYS A 178 7.16 4.22 -28.49
C LYS A 178 5.93 4.08 -27.63
N PHE A 179 4.84 3.45 -28.09
CA PHE A 179 3.66 3.25 -27.27
C PHE A 179 3.96 2.34 -26.08
N HIS A 180 4.65 1.21 -26.28
CA HIS A 180 5.00 0.31 -25.17
C HIS A 180 6.16 0.86 -24.30
N GLU A 181 7.15 1.53 -24.90
CA GLU A 181 8.16 2.29 -24.15
C GLU A 181 7.50 3.41 -23.33
N ASN A 182 6.51 4.12 -23.89
CA ASN A 182 5.74 5.15 -23.19
C ASN A 182 4.88 4.54 -22.08
N GLN A 183 4.28 3.37 -22.27
CA GLN A 183 3.56 2.68 -21.21
C GLN A 183 4.51 2.29 -20.06
N ALA A 184 5.64 1.66 -20.37
CA ALA A 184 6.66 1.34 -19.36
C ALA A 184 7.15 2.62 -18.65
N ARG A 185 7.37 3.70 -19.41
CA ARG A 185 7.74 5.02 -18.88
C ARG A 185 6.66 5.60 -17.97
N GLU A 186 5.40 5.55 -18.38
CA GLU A 186 4.25 6.00 -17.58
C GLU A 186 4.17 5.21 -16.28
N TYR A 187 4.27 3.87 -16.31
CA TYR A 187 4.26 3.06 -15.10
C TYR A 187 5.42 3.37 -14.17
N ILE A 188 6.64 3.52 -14.72
CA ILE A 188 7.82 3.90 -13.94
C ILE A 188 7.62 5.30 -13.31
N ILE A 189 7.12 6.29 -14.07
CA ILE A 189 6.79 7.62 -13.55
C ILE A 189 5.74 7.51 -12.45
N THR A 190 4.65 6.77 -12.67
CA THR A 190 3.60 6.56 -11.67
C THR A 190 4.16 5.93 -10.40
N THR A 191 5.09 4.98 -10.52
CA THR A 191 5.78 4.35 -9.37
C THR A 191 6.53 5.39 -8.55
N PHE A 192 7.40 6.17 -9.19
CA PHE A 192 8.23 7.14 -8.48
C PHE A 192 7.43 8.33 -7.95
N VAL A 193 6.39 8.77 -8.67
CA VAL A 193 5.47 9.79 -8.19
C VAL A 193 4.71 9.27 -6.97
N THR A 194 4.19 8.04 -7.03
CA THR A 194 3.48 7.41 -5.90
C THR A 194 4.42 7.25 -4.70
N HIS A 195 5.66 6.79 -4.92
CA HIS A 195 6.69 6.67 -3.89
C HIS A 195 6.99 8.03 -3.23
N ARG A 196 7.32 9.04 -4.04
CA ARG A 196 7.65 10.38 -3.55
C ARG A 196 6.47 11.01 -2.80
N ASP A 197 5.27 10.90 -3.35
CA ASP A 197 4.06 11.48 -2.74
C ASP A 197 3.72 10.76 -1.43
N TYR A 198 3.92 9.44 -1.37
CA TYR A 198 3.81 8.66 -0.13
C TYR A 198 4.81 9.13 0.93
N MET A 199 6.11 9.22 0.59
CA MET A 199 7.16 9.62 1.54
C MET A 199 6.97 11.06 2.02
N ASN A 200 6.73 12.02 1.11
CA ASN A 200 6.47 13.42 1.46
C ASN A 200 5.30 13.56 2.43
N LYS A 201 4.27 12.75 2.24
CA LYS A 201 3.09 12.78 3.10
C LYS A 201 3.32 12.10 4.44
N LYS A 202 4.03 10.96 4.47
CA LYS A 202 4.48 10.32 5.72
C LYS A 202 5.25 11.30 6.61
N TYR A 203 6.23 12.01 6.05
CA TYR A 203 6.99 13.02 6.80
C TYR A 203 6.16 14.22 7.23
N ARG A 204 5.28 14.74 6.36
CA ARG A 204 4.36 15.83 6.74
C ARG A 204 3.46 15.42 7.90
N ASP A 205 2.92 14.21 7.89
CA ASP A 205 2.02 13.73 8.94
C ASP A 205 2.78 13.49 10.25
N GLU A 206 4.02 12.97 10.19
CA GLU A 206 4.91 12.89 11.35
C GLU A 206 5.23 14.28 11.92
N ASP A 207 5.54 15.26 11.07
CA ASP A 207 5.84 16.63 11.48
C ASP A 207 4.63 17.35 12.06
N GLU A 208 3.45 17.19 11.46
CA GLU A 208 2.20 17.73 11.99
C GLU A 208 1.85 17.08 13.34
N ALA A 209 1.99 15.76 13.45
CA ALA A 209 1.78 15.03 14.69
C ALA A 209 2.78 15.47 15.77
N ARG A 210 4.06 15.64 15.41
CA ARG A 210 5.12 16.16 16.30
C ARG A 210 4.82 17.58 16.72
N ALA A 211 4.42 18.46 15.82
CA ALA A 211 4.08 19.84 16.12
C ALA A 211 2.87 19.93 17.07
N ARG A 212 1.80 19.17 16.82
CA ARG A 212 0.62 19.10 17.70
C ARG A 212 0.98 18.50 19.07
N PHE A 213 1.77 17.44 19.10
CA PHE A 213 2.29 16.84 20.33
C PHE A 213 3.15 17.84 21.11
N TRP A 214 4.01 18.59 20.44
CA TRP A 214 4.88 19.61 21.04
C TRP A 214 4.08 20.79 21.62
N GLN A 215 3.00 21.19 20.96
CA GLN A 215 2.08 22.19 21.49
C GLN A 215 1.34 21.67 22.74
N LEU A 216 0.92 20.40 22.75
CA LEU A 216 0.30 19.76 23.91
C LEU A 216 1.29 19.58 25.06
N SER A 217 2.54 19.22 24.78
CA SER A 217 3.60 19.05 25.78
C SER A 217 4.00 20.38 26.43
N LYS A 218 4.03 21.48 25.67
CA LYS A 218 4.28 22.84 26.19
C LYS A 218 3.21 23.32 27.18
N ARG A 219 1.93 22.96 26.97
CA ARG A 219 0.79 23.39 27.81
C ARG A 219 0.65 22.59 29.10
N SER A 220 1.21 21.38 29.17
CA SER A 220 1.13 20.51 30.33
C SER A 220 2.48 20.49 31.07
N LYS A 221 2.53 21.06 32.28
CA LYS A 221 3.69 20.92 33.21
C LYS A 221 4.06 19.45 33.50
N VAL A 222 3.16 18.50 33.23
CA VAL A 222 3.35 17.06 33.44
C VAL A 222 3.87 16.33 32.18
N MET A 223 4.02 17.01 31.05
CA MET A 223 4.38 16.36 29.76
C MET A 223 5.72 16.84 29.18
N ARG A 224 6.65 17.29 30.02
CA ARG A 224 7.95 17.81 29.55
C ARG A 224 9.04 16.77 29.30
N ARG A 225 8.76 15.45 29.22
CA ARG A 225 9.77 14.45 28.76
C ARG A 225 9.33 12.99 28.47
N GLU A 226 8.12 12.51 28.76
CA GLU A 226 7.96 11.04 28.98
C GLU A 226 6.73 10.34 28.38
N ASN A 227 5.97 10.93 27.44
CA ASN A 227 4.73 10.31 26.96
C ASN A 227 4.73 9.98 25.45
N TYR A 228 5.74 9.25 25.00
CA TYR A 228 5.93 8.82 23.61
C TYR A 228 4.82 7.90 23.12
N ALA A 229 4.28 7.06 24.01
CA ALA A 229 3.04 6.31 23.82
C ALA A 229 1.89 7.17 23.25
N MET A 230 1.73 8.40 23.75
CA MET A 230 0.72 9.32 23.23
C MET A 230 1.02 9.81 21.82
N PHE A 231 2.28 10.07 21.49
CA PHE A 231 2.67 10.47 20.13
C PHE A 231 2.29 9.38 19.12
N PHE A 232 2.69 8.13 19.38
CA PHE A 232 2.36 7.01 18.50
C PHE A 232 0.86 6.68 18.47
N LEU A 233 0.14 6.90 19.57
CA LEU A 233 -1.31 6.81 19.56
C LEU A 233 -1.94 7.87 18.63
N TYR A 234 -1.47 9.12 18.64
CA TYR A 234 -1.94 10.15 17.70
C TYR A 234 -1.60 9.78 16.25
N LEU A 235 -0.37 9.31 16.00
CA LEU A 235 0.08 8.90 14.67
C LEU A 235 -0.77 7.76 14.12
N THR A 236 -1.03 6.74 14.93
CA THR A 236 -1.92 5.62 14.59
C THR A 236 -3.29 6.11 14.10
N PHE A 237 -3.87 7.10 14.78
CA PHE A 237 -5.20 7.60 14.49
C PHE A 237 -5.25 8.45 13.21
N GLU A 238 -4.20 9.22 12.92
CA GLU A 238 -4.04 9.91 11.63
C GLU A 238 -3.84 8.89 10.49
N GLU A 239 -3.01 7.86 10.71
CA GLU A 239 -2.73 6.79 9.75
C GLU A 239 -3.98 5.99 9.32
N LEU A 240 -4.90 5.69 10.25
CA LEU A 240 -6.13 4.96 9.94
C LEU A 240 -6.94 5.60 8.80
N ARG A 241 -7.06 6.93 8.80
CA ARG A 241 -7.71 7.64 7.70
C ARG A 241 -6.80 7.69 6.48
N TYR A 242 -5.53 8.08 6.71
CA TYR A 242 -4.61 8.37 5.63
C TYR A 242 -4.35 7.16 4.74
N LEU A 243 -4.09 6.00 5.33
CA LEU A 243 -3.80 4.76 4.62
C LEU A 243 -5.09 4.04 4.21
N GLY A 244 -6.13 4.16 5.05
CA GLY A 244 -7.42 3.55 4.78
C GLY A 244 -8.08 4.03 3.50
N LEU A 245 -7.96 5.33 3.19
CA LEU A 245 -8.62 5.94 2.04
C LEU A 245 -8.01 5.51 0.68
N PRO A 246 -6.68 5.56 0.44
CA PRO A 246 -6.05 5.01 -0.75
C PRO A 246 -6.28 3.51 -0.90
N MET A 247 -6.18 2.74 0.20
CA MET A 247 -6.47 1.31 0.19
C MET A 247 -7.92 1.04 -0.22
N PHE A 248 -8.87 1.84 0.29
CA PHE A 248 -10.26 1.79 -0.13
C PHE A 248 -10.44 2.10 -1.62
N ALA A 249 -9.79 3.15 -2.13
CA ALA A 249 -9.84 3.48 -3.56
C ALA A 249 -9.25 2.34 -4.43
N GLY A 250 -8.15 1.73 -4.00
CA GLY A 250 -7.48 0.63 -4.71
C GLY A 250 -8.28 -0.67 -4.79
N VAL A 251 -9.30 -0.85 -3.94
CA VAL A 251 -10.15 -2.06 -3.95
C VAL A 251 -11.46 -1.91 -4.72
N VAL A 252 -11.68 -0.79 -5.43
CA VAL A 252 -12.91 -0.50 -6.18
C VAL A 252 -13.26 -1.56 -7.24
N HIS A 253 -12.27 -2.30 -7.76
CA HIS A 253 -12.49 -3.36 -8.75
C HIS A 253 -12.59 -4.75 -8.14
N ARG A 254 -12.34 -4.93 -6.83
CA ARG A 254 -12.41 -6.24 -6.19
C ARG A 254 -13.85 -6.71 -6.11
N PRO A 255 -14.18 -7.98 -6.38
CA PRO A 255 -15.57 -8.46 -6.32
C PRO A 255 -16.13 -8.49 -4.89
N LYS A 256 -15.26 -8.64 -3.88
CA LYS A 256 -15.62 -8.74 -2.47
C LYS A 256 -14.52 -8.21 -1.56
N ILE A 257 -14.90 -7.67 -0.42
CA ILE A 257 -14.01 -7.19 0.64
C ILE A 257 -14.11 -8.11 1.84
N GLU A 258 -12.98 -8.50 2.43
CA GLU A 258 -12.91 -9.41 3.57
C GLU A 258 -12.89 -8.65 4.91
N PHE A 259 -13.84 -8.98 5.77
CA PHE A 259 -13.89 -8.53 7.16
C PHE A 259 -13.43 -9.64 8.09
N ARG A 260 -12.55 -9.31 9.05
CA ARG A 260 -12.02 -10.21 10.07
C ARG A 260 -12.20 -9.58 11.45
N PRO A 261 -13.33 -9.85 12.14
CA PRO A 261 -13.61 -9.27 13.46
C PRO A 261 -12.51 -9.49 14.50
N LYS A 262 -11.83 -10.64 14.45
CA LYS A 262 -10.71 -10.94 15.35
C LYS A 262 -9.56 -9.94 15.20
N LYS A 263 -9.21 -9.55 13.96
CA LYS A 263 -8.16 -8.53 13.71
C LYS A 263 -8.53 -7.16 14.26
N ILE A 264 -9.81 -6.80 14.21
CA ILE A 264 -10.31 -5.55 14.79
C ILE A 264 -10.15 -5.57 16.32
N ALA A 265 -10.45 -6.70 16.96
CA ALA A 265 -10.24 -6.87 18.39
C ALA A 265 -8.75 -6.84 18.77
N GLU A 266 -7.92 -7.59 18.04
CA GLU A 266 -6.46 -7.61 18.22
C GLU A 266 -5.86 -6.21 18.09
N PHE A 267 -6.26 -5.43 17.07
CA PHE A 267 -5.78 -4.07 16.91
C PHE A 267 -6.02 -3.20 18.15
N ARG A 268 -7.22 -3.27 18.75
CA ARG A 268 -7.51 -2.52 19.98
C ARG A 268 -6.64 -2.94 21.16
N GLU A 269 -6.38 -4.23 21.30
CA GLU A 269 -5.47 -4.73 22.34
C GLU A 269 -4.04 -4.25 22.10
N LYS A 270 -3.60 -4.16 20.83
CA LYS A 270 -2.31 -3.57 20.49
C LYS A 270 -2.24 -2.08 20.84
N LEU A 271 -3.32 -1.31 20.66
CA LEU A 271 -3.37 0.09 21.10
C LEU A 271 -3.25 0.21 22.63
N LYS A 272 -3.95 -0.66 23.37
CA LYS A 272 -3.85 -0.72 24.85
C LYS A 272 -2.45 -1.12 25.31
N ALA A 273 -1.74 -1.95 24.56
CA ALA A 273 -0.35 -2.29 24.85
C ALA A 273 0.60 -1.12 24.53
N LEU A 274 0.42 -0.47 23.38
CA LEU A 274 1.22 0.68 22.95
C LEU A 274 1.23 1.79 24.02
N ILE A 275 0.08 2.10 24.62
CA ILE A 275 -0.01 3.16 25.62
C ILE A 275 0.67 2.85 26.96
N LYS A 276 1.08 1.59 27.18
CA LYS A 276 1.79 1.16 28.39
C LYS A 276 3.31 1.24 28.23
N MET A 277 3.81 1.48 27.02
CA MET A 277 5.24 1.61 26.72
C MET A 277 5.81 2.88 27.37
N ARG A 278 7.00 2.76 27.96
CA ARG A 278 7.58 3.83 28.78
C ARG A 278 8.67 4.60 28.06
N THR A 279 9.41 3.95 27.16
CA THR A 279 10.48 4.59 26.40
C THR A 279 10.06 4.88 24.96
N ILE A 280 10.77 5.82 24.32
CA ILE A 280 10.52 6.16 22.91
C ILE A 280 10.88 4.99 21.98
N ASP A 281 12.00 4.32 22.23
CA ASP A 281 12.51 3.24 21.37
C ASP A 281 11.61 2.01 21.45
N GLU A 282 11.14 1.64 22.65
CA GLU A 282 10.15 0.56 22.81
C GLU A 282 8.83 0.91 22.12
N ALA A 283 8.32 2.14 22.31
CA ALA A 283 7.07 2.56 21.71
C ALA A 283 7.18 2.64 20.18
N LYS A 284 8.33 3.07 19.65
CA LYS A 284 8.60 3.15 18.21
C LYS A 284 8.70 1.76 17.60
N ALA A 285 9.56 0.89 18.13
CA ALA A 285 9.72 -0.47 17.63
C ALA A 285 8.38 -1.22 17.67
N TYR A 286 7.65 -1.14 18.78
CA TYR A 286 6.33 -1.74 18.90
C TYR A 286 5.31 -1.14 17.91
N PHE A 287 5.32 0.19 17.73
CA PHE A 287 4.45 0.82 16.76
C PHE A 287 4.75 0.32 15.34
N ASP A 288 6.02 0.33 14.94
CA ASP A 288 6.47 -0.10 13.63
C ASP A 288 6.04 -1.57 13.37
N ASP A 289 6.38 -2.50 14.28
CA ASP A 289 6.14 -3.93 14.12
C ASP A 289 4.67 -4.35 14.25
N GLU A 290 3.94 -3.77 15.20
CA GLU A 290 2.64 -4.31 15.63
C GLU A 290 1.45 -3.47 15.17
N VAL A 291 1.61 -2.16 15.01
CA VAL A 291 0.50 -1.22 14.83
C VAL A 291 0.49 -0.57 13.45
N SER A 292 1.65 -0.18 12.93
CA SER A 292 1.81 0.64 11.72
C SER A 292 1.57 -0.15 10.42
N VAL A 293 1.88 0.52 9.31
CA VAL A 293 1.95 0.01 7.94
C VAL A 293 2.76 -1.27 7.75
N VAL A 294 3.82 -1.50 8.53
CA VAL A 294 4.65 -2.71 8.39
C VAL A 294 3.85 -3.96 8.74
N ASN A 295 2.85 -3.84 9.62
CA ASN A 295 1.93 -4.92 9.93
C ASN A 295 0.80 -4.98 8.89
N PRO A 296 0.65 -6.09 8.11
CA PRO A 296 -0.44 -6.25 7.15
C PRO A 296 -1.86 -6.21 7.78
N ASN A 297 -1.93 -6.28 9.12
CA ASN A 297 -3.14 -6.23 9.91
C ASN A 297 -3.23 -4.96 10.79
N GLY A 298 -2.29 -4.02 10.61
CA GLY A 298 -2.18 -2.77 11.34
C GLY A 298 -3.11 -1.68 10.80
N THR A 299 -2.62 -0.44 10.79
CA THR A 299 -3.39 0.76 10.44
C THR A 299 -4.02 0.71 9.05
N GLU A 300 -3.39 0.06 8.07
CA GLU A 300 -3.95 -0.03 6.72
C GLU A 300 -5.21 -0.88 6.62
N TYR A 301 -5.16 -2.10 7.14
CA TYR A 301 -6.29 -3.02 7.10
C TYR A 301 -7.46 -2.41 7.87
N ILE A 302 -7.19 -1.90 9.07
CA ILE A 302 -8.22 -1.30 9.90
C ILE A 302 -8.77 -0.03 9.27
N GLY A 303 -7.91 0.81 8.69
CA GLY A 303 -8.31 2.01 7.95
C GLY A 303 -9.20 1.70 6.74
N LEU A 304 -8.84 0.67 5.96
CA LEU A 304 -9.65 0.16 4.85
C LEU A 304 -11.04 -0.27 5.36
N ILE A 305 -11.09 -1.08 6.43
CA ILE A 305 -12.34 -1.56 7.01
C ILE A 305 -13.19 -0.40 7.53
N MET A 306 -12.59 0.59 8.20
CA MET A 306 -13.30 1.79 8.66
C MET A 306 -13.89 2.57 7.48
N THR A 307 -13.11 2.82 6.43
CA THR A 307 -13.54 3.56 5.23
C THR A 307 -14.63 2.80 4.47
N PHE A 308 -14.49 1.48 4.34
CA PHE A 308 -15.51 0.64 3.71
C PHE A 308 -16.80 0.56 4.54
N THR A 309 -16.70 0.60 5.88
CA THR A 309 -17.87 0.71 6.77
C THR A 309 -18.63 2.03 6.54
N ILE A 310 -17.91 3.14 6.35
CA ILE A 310 -18.50 4.42 5.95
C ILE A 310 -19.21 4.30 4.60
N ALA A 311 -18.56 3.68 3.60
CA ALA A 311 -19.15 3.45 2.29
C ALA A 311 -20.45 2.64 2.34
N LEU A 312 -20.50 1.62 3.21
CA LEU A 312 -21.71 0.83 3.45
C LEU A 312 -22.84 1.68 4.04
N ALA A 313 -22.53 2.59 4.99
CA ALA A 313 -23.53 3.50 5.53
C ALA A 313 -24.03 4.49 4.47
N VAL A 314 -23.13 5.07 3.65
CA VAL A 314 -23.50 5.94 2.52
C VAL A 314 -24.41 5.18 1.53
N ALA A 315 -24.06 3.95 1.16
CA ALA A 315 -24.87 3.13 0.27
C ALA A 315 -26.28 2.86 0.85
N LYS A 316 -26.38 2.72 2.18
CA LYS A 316 -27.66 2.53 2.88
C LYS A 316 -28.52 3.78 2.78
N GLU A 317 -27.96 4.96 3.02
CA GLU A 317 -28.68 6.23 2.90
C GLU A 317 -29.13 6.52 1.48
N GLU A 318 -28.30 6.20 0.49
CA GLU A 318 -28.62 6.37 -0.94
C GLU A 318 -29.66 5.35 -1.45
N GLY A 319 -30.11 4.40 -0.62
CA GLY A 319 -31.06 3.35 -1.02
C GLY A 319 -30.51 2.37 -2.06
N VAL A 320 -29.20 2.41 -2.35
CA VAL A 320 -28.54 1.50 -3.29
C VAL A 320 -28.07 0.20 -2.62
N LEU A 321 -28.00 0.18 -1.29
CA LEU A 321 -27.65 -1.00 -0.51
C LEU A 321 -28.84 -1.95 -0.38
N LYS A 322 -29.10 -2.72 -1.44
CA LYS A 322 -30.25 -3.64 -1.47
C LYS A 322 -30.03 -4.92 -0.66
N ASN A 323 -28.84 -5.52 -0.74
CA ASN A 323 -28.46 -6.72 0.02
C ASN A 323 -26.93 -6.83 0.13
N ILE A 324 -26.43 -7.19 1.31
CA ILE A 324 -25.03 -7.54 1.54
C ILE A 324 -24.89 -9.04 1.40
N SER A 325 -24.07 -9.52 0.46
CA SER A 325 -23.78 -10.95 0.39
C SER A 325 -22.63 -11.28 1.32
N ALA A 326 -22.91 -12.08 2.37
CA ALA A 326 -21.86 -12.64 3.23
C ALA A 326 -21.48 -14.06 2.81
N GLY A 327 -20.18 -14.40 2.92
CA GLY A 327 -19.69 -15.73 2.56
C GLY A 327 -19.35 -15.89 1.07
N ASN A 328 -19.47 -17.11 0.54
CA ASN A 328 -19.26 -17.44 -0.89
C ASN A 328 -20.41 -16.97 -1.80
N GLY A 329 -21.10 -15.87 -1.47
CA GLY A 329 -22.16 -15.27 -2.31
C GLY A 329 -23.54 -15.94 -2.23
N ARG A 330 -23.81 -16.82 -1.25
CA ARG A 330 -25.04 -17.63 -1.22
C ARG A 330 -26.23 -17.04 -0.43
N LYS A 331 -26.03 -16.02 0.39
CA LYS A 331 -27.13 -15.35 1.13
C LYS A 331 -27.01 -13.84 1.10
N ALA A 332 -28.02 -13.20 0.53
CA ALA A 332 -28.33 -11.79 0.70
C ALA A 332 -28.76 -11.53 2.16
N LEU A 333 -28.04 -10.66 2.85
CA LEU A 333 -28.32 -10.24 4.21
C LEU A 333 -28.61 -8.74 4.23
N ARG A 334 -29.54 -8.31 5.08
CA ARG A 334 -29.79 -6.89 5.30
C ARG A 334 -28.57 -6.24 5.93
N ALA A 335 -28.35 -4.95 5.69
CA ALA A 335 -27.21 -4.20 6.26
C ALA A 335 -27.11 -4.31 7.79
N ASP A 336 -28.26 -4.31 8.47
CA ASP A 336 -28.39 -4.47 9.92
C ASP A 336 -27.90 -5.85 10.44
N TYR A 337 -27.64 -6.81 9.55
CA TYR A 337 -27.14 -8.15 9.89
C TYR A 337 -25.62 -8.21 10.03
N ILE A 338 -24.89 -7.17 9.59
CA ILE A 338 -23.41 -7.11 9.73
C ILE A 338 -23.01 -7.32 11.19
N ALA A 339 -23.70 -6.65 12.11
CA ALA A 339 -23.43 -6.77 13.55
C ALA A 339 -23.52 -8.23 14.05
N THR A 340 -24.54 -8.97 13.60
CA THR A 340 -24.74 -10.37 13.96
C THR A 340 -23.63 -11.25 13.40
N ILE A 341 -23.24 -11.05 12.14
CA ILE A 341 -22.17 -11.82 11.49
C ILE A 341 -20.82 -11.56 12.16
N MET A 342 -20.54 -10.30 12.51
CA MET A 342 -19.32 -9.93 13.23
C MET A 342 -19.20 -10.63 14.59
N SER A 343 -20.32 -10.95 15.24
CA SER A 343 -20.33 -11.71 16.50
C SER A 343 -20.17 -13.22 16.31
N GLN A 344 -20.51 -13.77 15.14
CA GLN A 344 -20.63 -15.22 14.92
C GLN A 344 -19.54 -15.81 14.03
N SER A 345 -18.75 -14.99 13.34
CA SER A 345 -17.81 -15.44 12.31
C SER A 345 -16.41 -14.87 12.53
N ASP A 346 -15.40 -15.73 12.39
CA ASP A 346 -13.98 -15.31 12.39
C ASP A 346 -13.63 -14.43 11.20
N ARG A 347 -14.29 -14.67 10.07
CA ARG A 347 -14.19 -13.88 8.85
C ARG A 347 -15.48 -13.95 8.04
N PHE A 348 -15.76 -12.89 7.29
CA PHE A 348 -16.82 -12.86 6.29
C PHE A 348 -16.43 -11.94 5.13
N TRP A 349 -17.17 -12.02 4.04
CA TRP A 349 -16.96 -11.18 2.87
C TRP A 349 -18.17 -10.29 2.67
N VAL A 350 -17.95 -9.11 2.09
CA VAL A 350 -19.02 -8.20 1.68
C VAL A 350 -18.84 -7.95 0.19
N SER A 351 -19.90 -8.12 -0.59
CA SER A 351 -19.90 -7.75 -2.01
C SER A 351 -19.49 -6.30 -2.21
N ASN A 352 -18.83 -6.05 -3.33
CA ASN A 352 -18.39 -4.72 -3.69
C ASN A 352 -19.57 -3.75 -3.91
N LEU A 353 -19.31 -2.46 -3.70
CA LEU A 353 -20.29 -1.38 -3.84
C LEU A 353 -20.21 -0.75 -5.23
N PRO A 354 -21.30 -0.13 -5.74
CA PRO A 354 -21.27 0.63 -6.99
C PRO A 354 -20.23 1.76 -6.95
N GLU A 355 -19.60 2.05 -8.11
CA GLU A 355 -18.55 3.06 -8.24
C GLU A 355 -18.99 4.45 -7.74
N GLN A 356 -20.27 4.81 -7.89
CA GLN A 356 -20.79 6.08 -7.37
C GLN A 356 -20.67 6.21 -5.84
N VAL A 357 -20.80 5.10 -5.11
CA VAL A 357 -20.66 5.10 -3.64
C VAL A 357 -19.20 5.30 -3.27
N TYR A 358 -18.27 4.70 -4.02
CA TYR A 358 -16.84 4.89 -3.84
C TYR A 358 -16.45 6.36 -4.02
N LYS A 359 -16.86 6.99 -5.13
CA LYS A 359 -16.57 8.40 -5.42
C LYS A 359 -17.10 9.31 -4.31
N LYS A 360 -18.37 9.15 -3.93
CA LYS A 360 -19.00 9.94 -2.86
C LYS A 360 -18.31 9.73 -1.51
N THR A 361 -18.00 8.49 -1.14
CA THR A 361 -17.29 8.19 0.12
C THR A 361 -15.90 8.82 0.11
N PHE A 362 -15.20 8.74 -1.02
CA PHE A 362 -13.89 9.34 -1.18
C PHE A 362 -13.93 10.85 -0.96
N GLU A 363 -14.90 11.55 -1.57
CA GLU A 363 -15.11 12.98 -1.39
C GLU A 363 -15.41 13.34 0.08
N ILE A 364 -16.31 12.59 0.74
CA ILE A 364 -16.67 12.81 2.15
C ILE A 364 -15.46 12.66 3.06
N VAL A 365 -14.64 11.61 2.86
CA VAL A 365 -13.52 11.26 3.75
C VAL A 365 -12.27 12.10 3.48
N SER A 366 -12.00 12.49 2.23
CA SER A 366 -10.78 13.20 1.83
C SER A 366 -10.55 14.50 2.60
N GLY A 367 -11.64 15.23 2.91
CA GLY A 367 -11.59 16.49 3.63
C GLY A 367 -11.57 16.39 5.16
N LYS A 368 -11.63 15.18 5.74
CA LYS A 368 -11.73 14.98 7.19
C LYS A 368 -10.36 14.85 7.84
N LYS A 369 -10.19 15.42 9.03
CA LYS A 369 -9.08 15.10 9.95
C LYS A 369 -9.38 13.82 10.73
N TYR A 370 -8.39 13.21 11.39
CA TYR A 370 -8.57 11.94 12.13
C TYR A 370 -9.78 11.90 13.06
N ARG A 371 -10.07 12.97 13.82
CA ARG A 371 -11.24 13.01 14.72
C ARG A 371 -12.55 12.98 13.97
N GLU A 372 -12.66 13.79 12.92
CA GLU A 372 -13.87 13.86 12.10
C GLU A 372 -14.06 12.55 11.32
N PHE A 373 -12.96 11.88 10.94
CA PHE A 373 -13.00 10.54 10.36
C PHE A 373 -13.52 9.49 11.35
N ILE A 374 -13.10 9.55 12.62
CA ILE A 374 -13.61 8.65 13.67
C ILE A 374 -15.08 8.92 13.95
N ASP A 375 -15.50 10.19 14.02
CA ASP A 375 -16.91 10.55 14.18
C ASP A 375 -17.75 10.01 13.03
N LEU A 376 -17.25 10.13 11.80
CA LEU A 376 -17.90 9.60 10.61
C LEU A 376 -17.96 8.06 10.64
N TYR A 377 -16.90 7.40 11.10
CA TYR A 377 -16.90 5.95 11.29
C TYR A 377 -17.89 5.50 12.38
N GLU A 378 -17.99 6.22 13.50
CA GLU A 378 -18.95 5.93 14.56
C GLU A 378 -20.39 6.09 14.07
N TRP A 379 -20.68 7.19 13.36
CA TRP A 379 -21.95 7.39 12.68
C TRP A 379 -22.27 6.21 11.75
N ALA A 380 -21.31 5.78 10.94
CA ALA A 380 -21.50 4.65 10.02
C ALA A 380 -21.79 3.35 10.78
N CYS A 381 -21.10 3.12 11.90
CA CYS A 381 -21.37 2.00 12.78
C CYS A 381 -22.77 2.06 13.38
N ASP A 382 -23.26 3.24 13.77
CA ASP A 382 -24.62 3.43 14.28
C ASP A 382 -25.67 3.14 13.19
N GLN A 383 -25.46 3.66 11.97
CA GLN A 383 -26.31 3.38 10.81
C GLN A 383 -26.39 1.88 10.48
N LEU A 384 -25.28 1.16 10.65
CA LEU A 384 -25.19 -0.28 10.39
C LEU A 384 -25.46 -1.14 11.63
N LYS A 385 -25.85 -0.52 12.76
CA LYS A 385 -26.12 -1.18 14.05
C LYS A 385 -24.95 -2.02 14.58
N ILE A 386 -23.71 -1.66 14.23
CA ILE A 386 -22.50 -2.33 14.71
C ILE A 386 -22.30 -2.01 16.20
N LYS A 387 -22.33 -3.07 17.03
CA LYS A 387 -22.15 -2.98 18.48
C LYS A 387 -20.77 -2.41 18.84
N MET A 388 -20.68 -1.69 19.96
CA MET A 388 -19.45 -1.09 20.47
C MET A 388 -18.26 -2.07 20.51
N GLY A 389 -18.50 -3.29 20.98
CA GLY A 389 -17.49 -4.35 21.04
C GLY A 389 -16.91 -4.80 19.69
N HIS A 390 -17.54 -4.44 18.56
CA HIS A 390 -17.08 -4.75 17.21
C HIS A 390 -16.56 -3.53 16.43
N ARG A 391 -16.60 -2.33 17.03
CA ARG A 391 -16.02 -1.13 16.42
C ARG A 391 -14.50 -1.16 16.58
N ALA A 392 -13.80 -0.74 15.52
CA ALA A 392 -12.34 -0.70 15.50
C ALA A 392 -11.79 0.38 16.43
N VAL A 393 -12.19 1.62 16.21
CA VAL A 393 -11.76 2.77 16.99
C VAL A 393 -12.95 3.68 17.23
N THR A 394 -13.06 4.19 18.45
CA THR A 394 -14.10 5.12 18.89
C THR A 394 -13.48 6.33 19.56
N ARG A 395 -14.20 7.45 19.60
CA ARG A 395 -13.80 8.64 20.36
C ARG A 395 -13.66 8.29 21.84
N ALA A 396 -14.58 7.49 22.36
CA ALA A 396 -14.52 6.99 23.74
C ALA A 396 -13.23 6.20 24.01
N LEU A 397 -12.87 5.27 23.11
CA LEU A 397 -11.62 4.52 23.23
C LEU A 397 -10.39 5.45 23.17
N PHE A 398 -10.38 6.42 22.27
CA PHE A 398 -9.28 7.39 22.18
C PHE A 398 -9.09 8.18 23.47
N ASP A 399 -10.20 8.70 24.02
CA ASP A 399 -10.18 9.49 25.25
C ASP A 399 -9.80 8.62 26.46
N GLU A 400 -10.22 7.36 26.50
CA GLU A 400 -9.80 6.38 27.51
C GLU A 400 -8.30 6.11 27.44
N LEU A 401 -7.79 5.72 26.26
CA LEU A 401 -6.37 5.44 26.03
C LEU A 401 -5.50 6.67 26.37
N LYS A 402 -5.99 7.87 26.06
CA LYS A 402 -5.34 9.14 26.43
C LYS A 402 -5.34 9.40 27.94
N LYS A 403 -6.42 9.08 28.65
CA LYS A 403 -6.45 9.21 30.11
C LYS A 403 -5.50 8.21 30.77
N GLU A 404 -5.45 6.98 30.27
CA GLU A 404 -4.57 5.93 30.75
C GLU A 404 -3.09 6.28 30.56
N SER A 405 -2.69 6.62 29.33
CA SER A 405 -1.30 6.98 29.00
C SER A 405 -0.79 8.19 29.80
N THR A 406 -1.67 9.16 30.09
CA THR A 406 -1.31 10.35 30.86
C THR A 406 -1.35 10.12 32.37
N GLY A 407 -1.62 8.90 32.84
CA GLY A 407 -1.76 8.61 34.27
C GLY A 407 -2.84 9.46 34.94
N PHE A 408 -3.88 9.86 34.19
CA PHE A 408 -4.99 10.66 34.71
C PHE A 408 -5.65 9.96 35.90
N TYR A 409 -5.92 8.66 35.79
CA TYR A 409 -6.56 7.88 36.85
C TYR A 409 -5.72 7.82 38.14
N LYS A 410 -4.41 7.59 38.05
CA LYS A 410 -3.50 7.63 39.21
C LYS A 410 -3.49 8.99 39.90
N ARG A 411 -3.61 10.09 39.14
CA ARG A 411 -3.70 11.45 39.68
C ARG A 411 -5.08 11.76 40.28
N HIS A 412 -6.14 11.24 39.68
CA HIS A 412 -7.51 11.39 40.18
C HIS A 412 -7.72 10.63 41.49
N GLU A 413 -7.28 9.38 41.54
CA GLU A 413 -7.33 8.52 42.73
C GLU A 413 -6.54 9.13 43.90
N ARG A 414 -5.32 9.64 43.66
CA ARG A 414 -4.56 10.39 44.68
C ARG A 414 -5.32 11.61 45.21
N LYS A 415 -6.03 12.34 44.34
CA LYS A 415 -6.86 13.49 44.73
C LYS A 415 -8.11 13.08 45.53
N GLU A 416 -8.74 11.97 45.17
CA GLU A 416 -9.88 11.44 45.94
C GLU A 416 -9.46 10.91 47.30
N ILE A 417 -8.34 10.19 47.38
CA ILE A 417 -7.76 9.74 48.65
C ILE A 417 -7.38 10.95 49.52
N SER A 418 -6.77 11.99 48.95
CA SER A 418 -6.45 13.21 49.70
C SER A 418 -7.70 13.94 50.18
N ARG A 419 -8.80 13.93 49.42
CA ARG A 419 -10.09 14.51 49.83
C ARG A 419 -10.77 13.71 50.94
N ARG A 420 -10.69 12.37 50.90
CA ARG A 420 -11.25 11.48 51.93
C ARG A 420 -10.45 11.51 53.24
N LYS A 421 -9.15 11.79 53.19
CA LYS A 421 -8.29 11.94 54.39
C LYS A 421 -8.27 13.35 54.98
N TYR A 422 -9.03 14.30 54.42
CA TYR A 422 -9.16 15.68 54.91
C TYR A 422 -10.57 15.93 55.47
N ALA A 423 -10.97 15.14 56.44
CA ALA A 423 -11.91 15.60 57.46
C ALA A 423 -11.10 15.71 58.75
N PRO A 424 -10.76 16.93 59.22
CA PRO A 424 -10.19 17.10 60.55
C PRO A 424 -11.14 16.46 61.57
N PRO A 425 -10.65 15.65 62.54
CA PRO A 425 -11.48 15.07 63.60
C PRO A 425 -12.25 16.11 64.42
N GLU A 426 -11.88 17.38 64.31
CA GLU A 426 -12.50 18.54 64.95
C GLU A 426 -13.87 18.89 64.34
N TYR A 427 -14.30 18.22 63.26
CA TYR A 427 -15.59 18.43 62.58
C TYR A 427 -16.38 17.13 62.31
N SER A 428 -16.03 16.00 62.95
CA SER A 428 -16.76 14.72 62.84
C SER A 428 -17.56 14.38 64.09
#